data_AF-A0A2E2C6B6-F1
#
_entry.id   AF-A0A2E2C6B6-F1
#
_cell.length_a   1.000
_cell.length_b   1.000
_cell.length_c   1.000
_cell.angle_alpha   90.00
_cell.angle_beta   90.00
_cell.angle_gamma   90.00
#
_symmetry.space_group_name_H-M   'P 1'
#
loop_
_entity.id
_entity.type
_entity.pdbx_description
1 polymer ?
#
loop_
_entity_poly.entity_id
_entity_poly.type
_entity_poly.pdbx_seq_one_letter_code
_entity_poly.pdbx_strand_id
1 'polypeptide(L)'
;MRNEQQQTICLDHQCEEDQATPFGMVCPECKRRLYTRPPRGNLMSFWESQPVAFTLDREPCFAYSLMWEDYRIRSIHLPELNVAAPDSSEVESHS
;
A
#
# COMPACT_ATOMS: atom_id res chain seq x y z
N MET A 1 22.02 6.81 4.71
CA MET A 1 21.03 5.71 4.77
C MET A 1 19.74 6.26 4.20
N ARG A 2 19.45 6.01 2.93
CA ARG A 2 18.12 6.32 2.40
C ARG A 2 17.18 5.31 3.03
N ASN A 3 16.31 5.74 3.93
CA ASN A 3 15.15 4.94 4.31
C ASN A 3 14.29 4.84 3.06
N GLU A 4 14.44 3.76 2.31
CA GLU A 4 13.55 3.42 1.21
C GLU A 4 12.17 3.21 1.85
N GLN A 5 11.25 4.13 1.60
CA GLN A 5 9.96 4.12 2.24
C GLN A 5 9.13 3.00 1.60
N GLN A 6 8.80 1.99 2.41
CA GLN A 6 7.82 0.97 2.07
C GLN A 6 6.54 1.65 1.57
N GLN A 7 6.21 1.45 0.29
CA GLN A 7 5.09 2.14 -0.35
C GLN A 7 3.79 1.42 0.03
N THR A 8 2.88 2.14 0.67
CA THR A 8 1.55 1.63 1.00
C THR A 8 0.52 2.25 0.07
N ILE A 9 -0.33 1.42 -0.53
CA ILE A 9 -1.36 1.83 -1.48
C ILE A 9 -2.74 1.50 -0.93
N CYS A 10 -3.65 2.48 -0.96
CA CYS A 10 -5.06 2.26 -0.73
C CYS A 10 -5.68 1.50 -1.90
N LEU A 11 -6.31 0.36 -1.65
CA LEU A 11 -6.93 -0.48 -2.67
C LEU A 11 -8.18 0.12 -3.30
N ASP A 12 -8.95 0.89 -2.56
CA ASP A 12 -10.22 1.41 -3.08
C ASP A 12 -9.98 2.60 -4.03
N HIS A 13 -8.98 3.43 -3.73
CA HIS A 13 -8.67 4.64 -4.50
C HIS A 13 -7.41 4.53 -5.37
N GLN A 14 -6.64 3.45 -5.23
CA GLN A 14 -5.40 3.22 -5.96
C GLN A 14 -4.40 4.38 -5.84
N CYS A 15 -4.23 4.88 -4.60
CA CYS A 15 -3.40 6.03 -4.28
C CYS A 15 -2.48 5.72 -3.11
N GLU A 16 -1.32 6.38 -3.07
CA GLU A 16 -0.37 6.27 -1.96
C GLU A 16 -0.98 6.72 -0.64
N GLU A 17 -0.64 6.01 0.43
CA GLU A 17 -1.02 6.35 1.80
C GLU A 17 0.06 7.22 2.42
N ASP A 18 0.08 8.48 2.01
CA ASP A 18 1.06 9.50 2.42
C ASP A 18 0.46 10.57 3.35
N GLN A 19 -0.83 10.45 3.69
CA GLN A 19 -1.52 11.41 4.53
C GLN A 19 -1.68 10.90 5.97
N ALA A 20 -1.08 11.62 6.92
CA ALA A 20 -1.24 11.34 8.34
C ALA A 20 -2.66 11.62 8.85
N THR A 21 -3.17 10.69 9.66
CA THR A 21 -4.43 10.77 10.42
C THR A 21 -4.27 10.12 11.80
N PRO A 22 -5.23 10.26 12.74
CA PRO A 22 -5.20 9.56 14.01
C PRO A 22 -5.22 8.02 13.91
N PHE A 23 -5.59 7.46 12.75
CA PHE A 23 -5.69 6.02 12.52
C PHE A 23 -4.49 5.46 11.74
N GLY A 24 -3.47 6.29 11.48
CA GLY A 24 -2.31 5.95 10.66
C GLY A 24 -2.27 6.75 9.35
N MET A 25 -1.40 6.30 8.45
CA MET A 25 -1.28 6.85 7.10
C MET A 25 -2.41 6.32 6.23
N VAL A 26 -3.02 7.19 5.42
CA VAL A 26 -4.09 6.83 4.47
C VAL A 26 -3.93 7.65 3.20
N CYS A 27 -4.63 7.27 2.13
CA CYS A 27 -4.62 8.08 0.90
C CYS A 27 -5.43 9.39 1.06
N PRO A 28 -5.19 10.40 0.20
CA PRO A 28 -5.88 11.70 0.27
C PRO A 28 -7.41 11.60 0.27
N GLU A 29 -7.98 10.67 -0.51
CA GLU A 29 -9.42 10.50 -0.61
C GLU A 29 -10.02 9.86 0.66
N CYS A 30 -9.34 8.85 1.22
CA CYS A 30 -9.71 8.28 2.52
C CYS A 30 -9.66 9.33 3.63
N LYS A 31 -8.60 10.15 3.69
CA LYS A 31 -8.50 11.27 4.64
C LYS A 31 -9.66 12.24 4.46
N ARG A 32 -9.94 12.66 3.22
CA ARG A 32 -11.07 13.55 2.94
C ARG A 32 -12.38 12.95 3.43
N ARG A 33 -12.64 11.66 3.17
CA ARG A 33 -13.83 10.95 3.67
C ARG A 33 -13.88 10.94 5.20
N LEU A 34 -12.81 10.55 5.88
CA LEU A 34 -12.75 10.49 7.35
C LEU A 34 -13.11 11.81 8.04
N TYR A 35 -12.73 12.95 7.45
CA TYR A 35 -12.98 14.27 8.05
C TYR A 35 -14.30 14.91 7.60
N THR A 36 -14.74 14.69 6.36
CA THR A 36 -15.98 15.30 5.83
C THR A 36 -17.23 14.51 6.19
N ARG A 37 -17.09 13.20 6.39
CA ARG A 37 -18.15 12.31 6.86
C ARG A 37 -17.47 11.25 7.72
N PRO A 38 -17.32 11.44 9.03
CA PRO A 38 -16.68 10.44 9.88
C PRO A 38 -17.46 9.11 9.86
N PRO A 39 -16.78 7.95 9.82
CA PRO A 39 -17.43 6.65 9.90
C PRO A 39 -18.01 6.39 11.30
N ARG A 40 -18.97 5.46 11.38
CA ARG A 40 -19.70 5.11 12.61
C ARG A 40 -19.24 3.78 13.20
N GLY A 41 -19.43 3.65 14.50
CA GLY A 41 -19.12 2.43 15.23
C GLY A 41 -17.65 2.32 15.63
N ASN A 42 -17.27 1.13 16.09
CA ASN A 42 -15.92 0.86 16.57
C ASN A 42 -14.97 0.58 15.40
N LEU A 43 -13.74 1.06 15.52
CA LEU A 43 -12.67 0.72 14.60
C LEU A 43 -12.11 -0.66 14.94
N MET A 44 -12.09 -1.55 13.95
CA MET A 44 -11.37 -2.82 13.96
C MET A 44 -10.20 -2.74 12.99
N SER A 45 -9.07 -3.34 13.35
CA SER A 45 -7.91 -3.43 12.46
C SER A 45 -7.36 -4.85 12.39
N PHE A 46 -7.05 -5.32 11.18
CA PHE A 46 -6.58 -6.70 10.96
C PHE A 46 -5.90 -6.86 9.60
N TRP A 47 -5.00 -7.83 9.51
CA TRP A 47 -4.54 -8.36 8.23
C TRP A 47 -5.56 -9.34 7.67
N GLU A 48 -5.87 -9.20 6.39
CA GLU A 48 -6.75 -10.14 5.70
C GLU A 48 -6.06 -11.50 5.50
N SER A 49 -6.83 -12.57 5.64
CA SER A 49 -6.30 -13.94 5.54
C SER A 49 -6.03 -14.39 4.10
N GLN A 50 -6.61 -13.70 3.12
CA GLN A 50 -6.46 -14.02 1.70
C GLN A 50 -5.65 -12.93 0.99
N PRO A 51 -4.77 -13.33 0.04
CA PRO A 51 -4.08 -12.37 -0.79
C PRO A 51 -5.06 -11.63 -1.70
N VAL A 52 -4.78 -10.36 -1.91
CA VAL A 52 -5.60 -9.44 -2.72
C VAL A 52 -4.95 -9.11 -4.06
N ALA A 53 -3.64 -9.36 -4.17
CA ALA A 53 -2.84 -9.21 -5.36
C ALA A 53 -1.62 -10.12 -5.27
N PHE A 54 -0.85 -10.20 -6.37
CA PHE A 54 0.45 -10.86 -6.42
C PHE A 54 1.45 -9.94 -7.10
N THR A 55 2.71 -9.99 -6.66
CA THR A 55 3.83 -9.33 -7.36
C THR A 55 4.11 -10.00 -8.71
N LEU A 56 4.95 -9.39 -9.54
CA LEU A 56 5.40 -10.01 -10.80
C LEU A 56 6.15 -11.33 -10.56
N ASP A 57 6.84 -11.45 -9.42
CA ASP A 57 7.52 -12.66 -8.97
C ASP A 57 6.58 -13.68 -8.29
N ARG A 58 5.27 -13.44 -8.36
CA ARG A 58 4.19 -14.27 -7.80
C ARG A 58 4.18 -14.36 -6.28
N GLU A 59 4.73 -13.36 -5.60
CA GLU A 59 4.61 -13.28 -4.14
C GLU A 59 3.23 -12.74 -3.75
N PRO A 60 2.56 -13.34 -2.75
CA PRO A 60 1.24 -12.90 -2.32
C PRO A 60 1.30 -11.56 -1.59
N CYS A 61 0.44 -10.61 -1.99
CA CYS A 61 0.25 -9.34 -1.29
C CYS A 61 -1.04 -9.41 -0.47
N PHE A 62 -0.92 -9.19 0.83
CA PHE A 62 -2.05 -9.15 1.77
C PHE A 62 -2.49 -7.72 2.03
N ALA A 63 -3.79 -7.54 2.28
CA ALA A 63 -4.33 -6.24 2.65
C ALA A 63 -4.40 -6.10 4.17
N TYR A 64 -3.98 -4.95 4.68
CA TYR A 64 -4.31 -4.49 6.01
C TYR A 64 -5.63 -3.72 5.95
N SER A 65 -6.58 -4.03 6.82
CA SER A 65 -7.91 -3.42 6.85
C SER A 65 -8.11 -2.61 8.12
N LEU A 66 -8.54 -1.35 7.95
CA LEU A 66 -9.22 -0.55 8.97
C LEU A 66 -10.72 -0.58 8.66
N MET A 67 -11.52 -1.11 9.56
CA MET A 67 -12.93 -1.37 9.34
C MET A 67 -13.80 -0.77 10.43
N TRP A 68 -14.75 0.05 10.01
CA TRP A 68 -15.90 0.53 10.78
C TRP A 68 -17.18 -0.17 10.29
N GLU A 69 -18.31 0.13 10.91
CA GLU A 69 -19.60 -0.47 10.53
C GLU A 69 -20.06 -0.04 9.12
N ASP A 70 -19.73 1.19 8.71
CA ASP A 70 -20.20 1.80 7.45
C ASP A 70 -19.06 2.22 6.51
N TYR A 71 -17.82 1.92 6.85
CA TYR A 71 -16.66 2.29 6.04
C TYR A 71 -15.48 1.36 6.28
N ARG A 72 -14.68 1.13 5.24
CA ARG A 72 -13.48 0.32 5.29
C ARG A 72 -12.40 0.99 4.46
N ILE A 73 -11.17 0.94 4.95
CA ILE A 73 -9.96 1.26 4.20
C ILE A 73 -9.16 -0.02 4.13
N ARG A 74 -8.74 -0.39 2.92
CA ARG A 74 -7.89 -1.55 2.67
C ARG A 74 -6.58 -1.08 2.06
N SER A 75 -5.48 -1.46 2.66
CA SER A 75 -4.13 -1.01 2.31
C SER A 75 -3.27 -2.19 1.91
N ILE A 76 -2.61 -2.13 0.76
CA ILE A 76 -1.52 -3.07 0.42
C ILE A 76 -0.20 -2.40 0.79
N HIS A 77 0.62 -3.11 1.55
CA HIS A 77 2.00 -2.72 1.78
C HIS A 77 2.83 -3.40 0.71
N LEU A 78 3.32 -2.61 -0.26
CA LEU A 78 4.16 -3.15 -1.31
C LEU A 78 5.53 -3.53 -0.72
N PRO A 79 6.14 -4.64 -1.15
CA PRO A 79 7.52 -4.92 -0.82
C PRO A 79 8.41 -3.81 -1.35
N GLU A 80 9.56 -3.60 -0.70
CA GLU A 80 10.57 -2.66 -1.19
C GLU A 80 10.92 -3.03 -2.64
N LEU A 81 10.55 -2.16 -3.57
CA LEU A 81 11.00 -2.26 -4.95
C LEU A 81 12.50 -2.00 -4.92
N ASN A 82 13.28 -3.05 -4.72
CA ASN A 82 14.68 -3.09 -5.15
C ASN A 82 14.62 -2.94 -6.67
N VAL A 83 14.59 -1.69 -7.14
CA VAL A 83 14.94 -1.36 -8.51
C VAL A 83 16.43 -1.64 -8.61
N ALA A 84 16.80 -2.92 -8.69
CA ALA A 84 18.02 -3.30 -9.35
C ALA A 84 17.85 -2.74 -10.75
N ALA A 85 18.50 -1.60 -11.00
CA ALA A 85 18.69 -1.10 -12.34
C ALA A 85 19.12 -2.30 -13.20
N PRO A 86 18.52 -2.54 -14.38
CA PRO A 86 19.10 -3.52 -15.28
C PRO A 86 20.54 -3.07 -15.48
N ASP A 87 21.47 -3.91 -15.04
CA ASP A 87 22.90 -3.69 -15.16
C ASP A 87 23.13 -3.49 -16.66
N SER A 88 23.29 -2.23 -17.06
CA SER A 88 23.77 -1.87 -18.39
C SER A 88 25.24 -2.26 -18.43
N SER A 89 25.51 -3.56 -18.46
CA SER A 89 26.83 -4.06 -18.80
C SER A 89 26.94 -4.04 -20.31
N GLU A 90 27.76 -3.10 -20.72
CA GLU A 90 28.23 -2.81 -22.05
C GLU A 90 28.67 -4.05 -22.83
N VAL A 91 28.35 -3.99 -24.13
CA VAL A 91 29.07 -4.54 -25.28
C VAL A 91 30.47 -5.12 -25.04
N GLU A 92 30.69 -6.37 -25.46
CA GLU A 92 31.96 -6.93 -25.98
C GLU A 92 31.67 -8.37 -26.44
N SER A 93 32.16 -8.93 -27.54
CA SER A 93 32.83 -8.47 -28.75
C SER A 93 32.76 -9.70 -29.66
N HIS A 94 32.33 -9.56 -30.91
CA HIS A 94 32.46 -10.64 -31.89
C HIS A 94 33.94 -10.86 -32.21
N SER A 95 34.38 -12.11 -32.19
CA SER A 95 35.57 -12.60 -32.90
C SER A 95 35.31 -14.02 -33.36
#